data_AF-A0AAX4P652-F1
#
_entry.id   AF-A0AAX4P652-F1
#
_cell.length_a   1.000
_cell.length_b   1.000
_cell.length_c   1.000
_cell.angle_alpha   90.00
_cell.angle_beta   90.00
_cell.angle_gamma   90.00
#
_symmetry.space_group_name_H-M   'P 1'
#
loop_
_entity.id
_entity.type
_entity.pdbx_description
1 polymer ?
#
loop_
_entity_poly.entity_id
_entity_poly.type
_entity_poly.pdbx_seq_one_letter_code
_entity_poly.pdbx_strand_id
1 'polypeptide(L)'
;MLDAESKRCVRAVIRKIHPDKFLLFQDEQNVNSSSLSSLNAFLESLADGRTSRSLPLRFFTLDEGVSGANAGNRESRPAFTEVRVELTGRDSLFDLFDAFGVEHSGAGFRRVSQGPGDDRDFLEYMRAKVSEAVAVSERFRSLSGTATRLRDEIVDKYRFQDLRFQDVVRTSCSNAVWQVGALETLEVALESLEGESRLTFANQRIVLHRERKRGFSAVQGREVHLVVNRTLKSQLRKIDRELLGTLSKLNSYWRARVGALIPEACDVLRVKSIVGDFVYAGDGDGTTSGVEDAVLWAGKILRAREAFDLSLGPSSSQCLEGEGSFHFTVLVHSDTSLGYIEKSGTMAMVRYDCPPGALVAWLSSEEAVSFSREVEVVAEGRREEIKELAKVQRALKARQVIRVSTDGDCWRAACERLLQNSEYIMSNVDMKGIFLAIDDQYEVWDTGAVSIPHDFTLESLVENLQKALPAASKAKPALPPPPPPPNTARVSREEVAKRKQGMRRAALPRRANRPYGGKLRIRSFVRAIGGF
;
A
#
# COMPACT_ATOMS: atom_id res chain seq x y z
N MET A 1 -8.58 -18.38 -41.34
CA MET A 1 -8.71 -16.95 -40.97
C MET A 1 -9.77 -16.84 -39.88
N LEU A 2 -9.38 -16.56 -38.63
CA LEU A 2 -10.28 -16.70 -37.47
C LEU A 2 -11.52 -15.78 -37.55
N ASP A 3 -12.70 -16.37 -37.29
CA ASP A 3 -13.99 -15.70 -37.34
C ASP A 3 -14.17 -14.59 -36.27
N ALA A 4 -15.13 -13.69 -36.50
CA ALA A 4 -15.35 -12.53 -35.64
C ALA A 4 -15.94 -12.88 -34.25
N GLU A 5 -16.64 -14.00 -34.15
CA GLU A 5 -17.26 -14.49 -32.93
C GLU A 5 -16.20 -15.05 -31.97
N SER A 6 -15.30 -15.89 -32.47
CA SER A 6 -14.08 -16.37 -31.80
C SER A 6 -13.25 -15.24 -31.20
N LYS A 7 -13.00 -14.20 -31.99
CA LYS A 7 -12.27 -13.01 -31.53
C LYS A 7 -13.02 -12.22 -30.46
N ARG A 8 -14.36 -12.22 -30.50
CA ARG A 8 -15.20 -11.55 -29.49
C ARG A 8 -15.18 -12.32 -28.19
N CYS A 9 -15.30 -13.65 -28.21
CA CYS A 9 -15.34 -14.49 -27.01
C CYS A 9 -14.02 -14.42 -26.23
N VAL A 10 -12.87 -14.55 -26.91
CA VAL A 10 -11.53 -14.39 -26.29
C VAL A 10 -11.40 -13.03 -25.59
N ARG A 11 -11.80 -11.94 -26.25
CA ARG A 11 -11.74 -10.60 -25.66
C ARG A 11 -12.70 -10.44 -24.47
N ALA A 12 -13.87 -11.08 -24.51
CA ALA A 12 -14.84 -11.02 -23.43
C ALA A 12 -14.30 -11.69 -22.16
N VAL A 13 -13.69 -12.88 -22.28
CA VAL A 13 -13.04 -13.58 -21.16
C VAL A 13 -11.92 -12.72 -20.57
N ILE A 14 -10.96 -12.29 -21.40
CA ILE A 14 -9.82 -11.47 -20.95
C ILE A 14 -10.30 -10.20 -20.24
N ARG A 15 -11.33 -9.53 -20.77
CA ARG A 15 -11.91 -8.34 -20.15
C ARG A 15 -12.54 -8.64 -18.79
N LYS A 16 -13.14 -9.82 -18.56
CA LYS A 16 -13.72 -10.19 -17.27
C LYS A 16 -12.66 -10.45 -16.19
N ILE A 17 -11.54 -11.06 -16.56
CA ILE A 17 -10.50 -11.54 -15.63
C ILE A 17 -9.28 -10.63 -15.51
N HIS A 18 -9.19 -9.55 -16.30
CA HIS A 18 -7.99 -8.72 -16.33
C HIS A 18 -7.63 -8.22 -14.92
N PRO A 19 -6.40 -8.43 -14.43
CA PRO A 19 -6.01 -8.07 -13.06
C PRO A 19 -6.25 -6.61 -12.69
N ASP A 20 -6.09 -5.70 -13.63
CA ASP A 20 -6.34 -4.27 -13.43
C ASP A 20 -7.79 -3.93 -13.00
N LYS A 21 -8.76 -4.85 -13.17
CA LYS A 21 -10.12 -4.67 -12.63
C LYS A 21 -10.20 -4.85 -11.11
N PHE A 22 -9.20 -5.49 -10.51
CA PHE A 22 -9.21 -5.93 -9.11
C PHE A 22 -8.22 -5.12 -8.24
N LEU A 23 -7.79 -3.94 -8.66
CA LEU A 23 -6.77 -3.13 -7.96
C LEU A 23 -7.15 -2.68 -6.52
N LEU A 24 -8.43 -2.75 -6.15
CA LEU A 24 -8.90 -2.50 -4.78
C LEU A 24 -8.94 -3.77 -3.92
N PHE A 25 -8.66 -4.92 -4.54
CA PHE A 25 -8.84 -6.28 -4.02
C PHE A 25 -7.57 -7.07 -4.34
N GLN A 26 -6.53 -6.83 -3.53
CA GLN A 26 -5.16 -7.26 -3.84
C GLN A 26 -5.05 -8.78 -3.99
N ASP A 27 -5.82 -9.53 -3.21
CA ASP A 27 -5.80 -10.99 -3.21
C ASP A 27 -6.38 -11.53 -4.52
N GLU A 28 -7.55 -11.05 -4.94
CA GLU A 28 -8.22 -11.40 -6.19
C GLU A 28 -7.41 -10.94 -7.41
N GLN A 29 -6.75 -9.78 -7.32
CA GLN A 29 -5.83 -9.31 -8.35
C GLN A 29 -4.64 -10.25 -8.54
N ASN A 30 -4.04 -10.72 -7.44
CA ASN A 30 -2.89 -11.60 -7.47
C ASN A 30 -3.27 -12.95 -8.09
N VAL A 31 -4.39 -13.55 -7.65
CA VAL A 31 -4.91 -14.80 -8.21
C VAL A 31 -5.16 -14.67 -9.72
N ASN A 32 -5.82 -13.59 -10.15
CA ASN A 32 -6.07 -13.37 -11.58
C ASN A 32 -4.78 -13.20 -12.39
N SER A 33 -3.76 -12.55 -11.84
CA SER A 33 -2.48 -12.34 -12.53
C SER A 33 -1.68 -13.63 -12.66
N SER A 34 -1.64 -14.43 -11.60
CA SER A 34 -0.99 -15.74 -11.58
C SER A 34 -1.66 -16.72 -12.54
N SER A 35 -3.00 -16.79 -12.50
CA SER A 35 -3.76 -17.63 -13.42
C SER A 35 -3.66 -17.17 -14.87
N LEU A 36 -3.59 -15.86 -15.14
CA LEU A 36 -3.40 -15.35 -16.50
C LEU A 36 -1.98 -15.64 -17.02
N SER A 37 -0.96 -15.58 -16.16
CA SER A 37 0.42 -15.95 -16.49
C SER A 37 0.56 -17.45 -16.75
N SER A 38 -0.11 -18.27 -15.94
CA SER A 38 -0.18 -19.72 -16.12
C SER A 38 -0.90 -20.10 -17.41
N LEU A 39 -2.02 -19.43 -17.74
CA LEU A 39 -2.70 -19.57 -19.02
C LEU A 39 -1.78 -19.19 -20.18
N ASN A 40 -1.01 -18.10 -20.06
CA ASN A 40 -0.06 -17.69 -21.09
C ASN A 40 1.01 -18.77 -21.32
N ALA A 41 1.61 -19.31 -20.26
CA ALA A 41 2.60 -20.39 -20.35
C ALA A 41 2.03 -21.67 -20.98
N PHE A 42 0.78 -22.01 -20.68
CA PHE A 42 0.08 -23.14 -21.29
C PHE A 42 -0.18 -22.95 -22.78
N LEU A 43 -0.57 -21.74 -23.20
CA LEU A 43 -0.79 -21.42 -24.62
C LEU A 43 0.54 -21.44 -25.39
N GLU A 44 1.63 -21.00 -24.79
CA GLU A 44 3.00 -21.11 -25.33
C GLU A 44 3.40 -22.58 -25.53
N SER A 45 3.21 -23.44 -24.53
CA SER A 45 3.55 -24.87 -24.65
C SER A 45 2.73 -25.60 -25.71
N LEU A 46 1.44 -25.26 -25.84
CA LEU A 46 0.58 -25.79 -26.90
C LEU A 46 1.02 -25.31 -28.29
N ALA A 47 1.43 -24.04 -28.42
CA ALA A 47 1.91 -23.48 -29.70
C ALA A 47 3.23 -24.14 -30.15
N ASP A 48 4.09 -24.49 -29.21
CA ASP A 48 5.35 -25.22 -29.43
C ASP A 48 5.15 -26.73 -29.70
N GLY A 49 3.90 -27.21 -29.71
CA GLY A 49 3.58 -28.62 -29.94
C GLY A 49 3.98 -29.55 -28.78
N ARG A 50 4.19 -29.01 -27.57
CA ARG A 50 4.47 -29.81 -26.37
C ARG A 50 3.17 -30.31 -25.77
N THR A 51 3.18 -31.53 -25.25
CA THR A 51 2.06 -32.07 -24.47
C THR A 51 1.97 -31.34 -23.13
N SER A 52 0.95 -30.50 -22.98
CA SER A 52 0.65 -29.82 -21.73
C SER A 52 0.03 -30.81 -20.73
N ARG A 53 0.51 -30.81 -19.47
CA ARG A 53 -0.17 -31.48 -18.35
C ARG A 53 -1.43 -30.69 -18.00
N SER A 54 -2.38 -31.34 -17.31
CA SER A 54 -3.57 -30.65 -16.79
C SER A 54 -3.18 -29.42 -15.97
N LEU A 55 -3.79 -28.27 -16.29
CA LEU A 55 -3.56 -26.99 -15.63
C LEU A 55 -4.85 -26.49 -14.97
N PRO A 56 -4.98 -26.57 -13.64
CA PRO A 56 -6.05 -25.91 -12.93
C PRO A 56 -5.83 -24.39 -12.94
N LEU A 57 -6.85 -23.65 -13.34
CA LEU A 57 -6.88 -22.19 -13.35
C LEU A 57 -8.01 -21.69 -12.46
N ARG A 58 -7.74 -20.59 -11.76
CA ARG A 58 -8.68 -19.94 -10.86
C ARG A 58 -8.75 -18.46 -11.18
N PHE A 59 -9.93 -17.95 -11.47
CA PHE A 59 -10.15 -16.54 -11.73
C PHE A 59 -11.30 -15.98 -10.90
N PHE A 60 -11.23 -14.70 -10.58
CA PHE A 60 -12.32 -13.93 -10.03
C PHE A 60 -12.93 -13.04 -11.11
N THR A 61 -14.26 -12.92 -11.10
CA THR A 61 -15.01 -11.97 -11.94
C THR A 61 -15.86 -11.05 -11.07
N LEU A 62 -16.07 -9.82 -11.52
CA LEU A 62 -17.01 -8.87 -10.90
C LEU A 62 -18.42 -9.10 -11.45
N ASP A 63 -19.42 -9.19 -10.57
CA ASP A 63 -20.82 -9.22 -10.97
C ASP A 63 -21.28 -7.85 -11.51
N GLU A 64 -21.38 -7.75 -12.84
CA GLU A 64 -21.78 -6.50 -13.52
C GLU A 64 -23.26 -6.12 -13.25
N GLY A 65 -24.06 -7.00 -12.64
CA GLY A 65 -25.47 -6.77 -12.27
C GLY A 65 -25.72 -5.86 -11.06
N VAL A 66 -24.69 -5.54 -10.27
CA VAL A 66 -24.82 -4.69 -9.06
C VAL A 66 -24.25 -3.27 -9.27
N SER A 67 -23.66 -3.02 -10.43
CA SER A 67 -22.87 -1.79 -10.70
C SER A 67 -23.68 -0.59 -11.20
N GLY A 68 -25.02 -0.61 -11.12
CA GLY A 68 -25.87 0.42 -11.74
C GLY A 68 -26.58 1.40 -10.81
N ALA A 69 -26.80 1.09 -9.53
CA ALA A 69 -27.75 1.88 -8.71
C ALA A 69 -27.18 2.48 -7.42
N ASN A 70 -26.06 1.97 -6.88
CA ASN A 70 -25.58 2.34 -5.55
C ASN A 70 -24.11 2.77 -5.53
N ALA A 71 -23.67 3.56 -6.51
CA ALA A 71 -22.35 4.21 -6.47
C ALA A 71 -22.18 5.21 -5.31
N GLY A 72 -23.20 5.38 -4.44
CA GLY A 72 -23.16 6.21 -3.23
C GLY A 72 -23.01 5.44 -1.90
N ASN A 73 -23.14 4.11 -1.87
CA ASN A 73 -22.97 3.33 -0.63
C ASN A 73 -21.65 2.54 -0.67
N ARG A 74 -20.64 3.04 0.04
CA ARG A 74 -19.29 2.47 0.17
C ARG A 74 -19.22 1.14 0.94
N GLU A 75 -20.35 0.61 1.42
CA GLU A 75 -20.38 -0.60 2.27
C GLU A 75 -20.82 -1.88 1.55
N SER A 76 -21.25 -1.80 0.30
CA SER A 76 -21.54 -3.00 -0.49
C SER A 76 -20.23 -3.52 -1.10
N ARG A 77 -19.61 -4.55 -0.50
CA ARG A 77 -18.53 -5.31 -1.16
C ARG A 77 -19.08 -5.76 -2.53
N PRO A 78 -18.39 -5.51 -3.66
CA PRO A 78 -18.83 -6.06 -4.93
C PRO A 78 -18.88 -7.59 -4.81
N ALA A 79 -19.96 -8.20 -5.31
CA ALA A 79 -20.05 -9.64 -5.36
C ALA A 79 -19.00 -10.16 -6.36
N PHE A 80 -18.10 -11.02 -5.86
CA PHE A 80 -17.12 -11.71 -6.68
C PHE A 80 -17.61 -13.12 -6.97
N THR A 81 -17.49 -13.55 -8.22
CA THR A 81 -17.66 -14.95 -8.59
C THR A 81 -16.31 -15.57 -8.79
N GLU A 82 -16.04 -16.66 -8.09
CA GLU A 82 -14.86 -17.50 -8.34
C GLU A 82 -15.18 -18.49 -9.46
N VAL A 83 -14.35 -18.48 -10.50
CA VAL A 83 -14.44 -19.35 -11.67
C VAL A 83 -13.24 -20.29 -11.68
N ARG A 84 -13.48 -21.60 -11.61
CA ARG A 84 -12.45 -22.64 -11.70
C ARG A 84 -12.56 -23.36 -13.03
N VAL A 85 -11.44 -23.51 -13.71
CA VAL A 85 -11.35 -24.20 -15.01
C VAL A 85 -10.14 -25.12 -15.01
N GLU A 86 -10.30 -26.33 -15.51
CA GLU A 86 -9.19 -27.27 -15.67
C GLU A 86 -8.88 -27.46 -17.15
N LEU A 87 -7.68 -27.06 -17.57
CA LEU A 87 -7.24 -27.17 -18.96
C LEU A 87 -6.41 -28.43 -19.15
N THR A 88 -6.94 -29.40 -19.88
CA THR A 88 -6.29 -30.71 -20.14
C THR A 88 -5.66 -30.80 -21.54
N GLY A 89 -5.91 -29.81 -22.40
CA GLY A 89 -5.35 -29.77 -23.75
C GLY A 89 -5.88 -28.60 -24.58
N ARG A 90 -5.75 -28.73 -25.90
CA ARG A 90 -6.22 -27.70 -26.84
C ARG A 90 -7.74 -27.58 -26.86
N ASP A 91 -8.45 -28.71 -26.76
CA ASP A 91 -9.91 -28.75 -26.81
C ASP A 91 -10.57 -28.14 -25.57
N SER A 92 -9.88 -28.15 -24.41
CA SER A 92 -10.38 -27.54 -23.18
C SER A 92 -10.28 -26.01 -23.15
N LEU A 93 -9.64 -25.37 -24.15
CA LEU A 93 -9.62 -23.91 -24.23
C LEU A 93 -11.01 -23.30 -24.43
N PHE A 94 -11.95 -24.08 -24.99
CA PHE A 94 -13.34 -23.66 -25.14
C PHE A 94 -14.11 -23.70 -23.83
N ASP A 95 -13.68 -24.52 -22.86
CA ASP A 95 -14.28 -24.58 -21.52
C ASP A 95 -14.14 -23.24 -20.79
N LEU A 96 -13.18 -22.39 -21.19
CA LEU A 96 -13.06 -21.00 -20.72
C LEU A 96 -14.21 -20.10 -21.20
N PHE A 97 -14.94 -20.43 -22.25
CA PHE A 97 -16.10 -19.61 -22.65
C PHE A 97 -17.34 -20.01 -21.86
N ASP A 98 -17.55 -21.31 -21.71
CA ASP A 98 -18.62 -21.88 -20.90
C ASP A 98 -18.49 -21.47 -19.42
N ALA A 99 -17.30 -21.62 -18.83
CA ALA A 99 -17.06 -21.30 -17.43
C ALA A 99 -17.26 -19.81 -17.09
N PHE A 100 -17.06 -18.91 -18.06
CA PHE A 100 -17.23 -17.48 -17.89
C PHE A 100 -18.58 -16.97 -18.40
N GLY A 101 -19.49 -17.87 -18.79
CA GLY A 101 -20.82 -17.54 -19.31
C GLY A 101 -20.76 -16.59 -20.52
N VAL A 102 -19.78 -16.77 -21.40
CA VAL A 102 -19.65 -15.97 -22.62
C VAL A 102 -20.47 -16.62 -23.71
N GLU A 103 -21.54 -15.96 -24.17
CA GLU A 103 -22.40 -16.49 -25.22
C GLU A 103 -21.62 -16.80 -26.52
N HIS A 104 -21.69 -18.06 -26.95
CA HIS A 104 -21.14 -18.52 -28.20
C HIS A 104 -22.09 -19.49 -28.91
N SER A 105 -22.09 -19.45 -30.24
CA SER A 105 -22.77 -20.40 -31.10
C SER A 105 -22.01 -21.75 -31.04
N GLY A 106 -22.33 -22.59 -30.05
CA GLY A 106 -21.63 -23.86 -29.77
C GLY A 106 -21.46 -24.84 -30.95
N ALA A 107 -22.12 -24.61 -32.09
CA ALA A 107 -21.99 -25.37 -33.33
C ALA A 107 -20.84 -24.92 -34.27
N GLY A 108 -20.35 -23.67 -34.15
CA GLY A 108 -19.24 -23.15 -34.96
C GLY A 108 -17.87 -23.55 -34.41
N PHE A 109 -17.66 -23.40 -33.10
CA PHE A 109 -16.38 -23.62 -32.44
C PHE A 109 -15.88 -25.08 -32.45
N ARG A 110 -16.78 -26.07 -32.32
CA ARG A 110 -16.43 -27.50 -32.41
C ARG A 110 -16.34 -28.04 -33.86
N ARG A 111 -16.76 -27.26 -34.86
CA ARG A 111 -16.65 -27.63 -36.29
C ARG A 111 -15.41 -27.05 -36.96
N VAL A 112 -14.86 -25.95 -36.45
CA VAL A 112 -13.59 -25.36 -36.90
C VAL A 112 -12.41 -26.33 -36.68
N SER A 113 -12.52 -27.21 -35.68
CA SER A 113 -11.54 -28.26 -35.36
C SER A 113 -11.54 -29.49 -36.28
N GLN A 114 -12.17 -29.41 -37.45
CA GLN A 114 -12.06 -30.44 -38.51
C GLN A 114 -11.10 -30.04 -39.65
N GLY A 115 -10.53 -28.84 -39.62
CA GLY A 115 -9.53 -28.37 -40.59
C GLY A 115 -8.17 -28.11 -39.94
N PRO A 116 -7.05 -28.70 -40.41
CA PRO A 116 -5.73 -28.55 -39.78
C PRO A 116 -5.17 -27.11 -39.77
N GLY A 117 -5.82 -26.15 -40.44
CA GLY A 117 -5.39 -24.74 -40.54
C GLY A 117 -6.11 -23.75 -39.61
N ASP A 118 -7.41 -23.91 -39.35
CA ASP A 118 -8.19 -22.88 -38.63
C ASP A 118 -8.03 -22.94 -37.10
N ASP A 119 -7.72 -24.12 -36.55
CA ASP A 119 -7.39 -24.26 -35.13
C ASP A 119 -6.11 -23.51 -34.75
N ARG A 120 -5.15 -23.41 -35.69
CA ARG A 120 -3.87 -22.72 -35.49
C ARG A 120 -4.07 -21.21 -35.36
N ASP A 121 -4.93 -20.64 -36.19
CA ASP A 121 -5.30 -19.22 -36.13
C ASP A 121 -5.98 -18.86 -34.79
N PHE A 122 -6.83 -19.75 -34.24
CA PHE A 122 -7.48 -19.55 -32.94
C PHE A 122 -6.46 -19.50 -31.79
N LEU A 123 -5.60 -20.53 -31.72
CA LEU A 123 -4.57 -20.62 -30.68
C LEU A 123 -3.61 -19.44 -30.74
N GLU A 124 -3.18 -19.04 -31.95
CA GLU A 124 -2.30 -17.90 -32.16
C GLU A 124 -2.95 -16.57 -31.73
N TYR A 125 -4.23 -16.36 -32.06
CA TYR A 125 -4.96 -15.18 -31.62
C TYR A 125 -5.17 -15.14 -30.10
N MET A 126 -5.53 -16.26 -29.48
CA MET A 126 -5.73 -16.37 -28.03
C MET A 126 -4.41 -16.13 -27.28
N ARG A 127 -3.32 -16.76 -27.73
CA ARG A 127 -1.96 -16.52 -27.24
C ARG A 127 -1.59 -15.05 -27.35
N ALA A 128 -1.79 -14.43 -28.51
CA ALA A 128 -1.47 -13.01 -28.70
C ALA A 128 -2.24 -12.11 -27.73
N LYS A 129 -3.53 -12.39 -27.48
CA LYS A 129 -4.37 -11.58 -26.59
C LYS A 129 -4.08 -11.81 -25.11
N VAL A 130 -3.80 -13.04 -24.70
CA VAL A 130 -3.39 -13.35 -23.31
C VAL A 130 -2.01 -12.76 -23.04
N SER A 131 -1.06 -12.93 -23.95
CA SER A 131 0.28 -12.32 -23.87
C SER A 131 0.21 -10.79 -23.79
N GLU A 132 -0.64 -10.14 -24.60
CA GLU A 132 -0.90 -8.70 -24.51
C GLU A 132 -1.43 -8.29 -23.13
N ALA A 133 -2.37 -9.04 -22.56
CA ALA A 133 -2.94 -8.76 -21.24
C ALA A 133 -1.93 -8.94 -20.10
N VAL A 134 -1.11 -10.00 -20.14
CA VAL A 134 0.00 -10.19 -19.19
C VAL A 134 0.99 -9.04 -19.29
N ALA A 135 1.44 -8.70 -20.51
CA ALA A 135 2.39 -7.61 -20.72
C ALA A 135 1.85 -6.24 -20.26
N VAL A 136 0.56 -5.97 -20.44
CA VAL A 136 -0.09 -4.75 -19.94
C VAL A 136 -0.11 -4.73 -18.41
N SER A 137 -0.45 -5.84 -17.76
CA SER A 137 -0.50 -5.93 -16.30
C SER A 137 0.89 -5.81 -15.66
N GLU A 138 1.89 -6.51 -16.20
CA GLU A 138 3.29 -6.41 -15.78
C GLU A 138 3.82 -4.98 -15.95
N ARG A 139 3.54 -4.36 -17.11
CA ARG A 139 3.92 -2.97 -17.38
C ARG A 139 3.27 -2.01 -16.37
N PHE A 140 1.99 -2.19 -16.06
CA PHE A 140 1.30 -1.37 -15.07
C PHE A 140 1.93 -1.50 -13.68
N ARG A 141 2.25 -2.72 -13.25
CA ARG A 141 2.92 -2.99 -11.96
C ARG A 141 4.31 -2.37 -11.90
N SER A 142 5.11 -2.55 -12.95
CA SER A 142 6.43 -1.96 -13.07
C SER A 142 6.39 -0.43 -13.01
N LEU A 143 5.46 0.20 -13.73
CA LEU A 143 5.26 1.65 -13.69
C LEU A 143 4.78 2.14 -12.32
N SER A 144 3.85 1.43 -11.68
CA SER A 144 3.33 1.77 -10.35
C SER A 144 4.42 1.66 -9.26
N GLY A 145 5.25 0.62 -9.33
CA GLY A 145 6.43 0.48 -8.49
C GLY A 145 7.44 1.60 -8.72
N THR A 146 7.69 1.96 -9.98
CA THR A 146 8.57 3.08 -10.34
C THR A 146 8.04 4.41 -9.81
N ALA A 147 6.75 4.69 -9.97
CA ALA A 147 6.10 5.91 -9.47
C ALA A 147 6.18 6.00 -7.94
N THR A 148 5.95 4.89 -7.23
CA THR A 148 6.06 4.83 -5.77
C THR A 148 7.48 5.15 -5.32
N ARG A 149 8.49 4.50 -5.92
CA ARG A 149 9.90 4.75 -5.60
C ARG A 149 10.29 6.21 -5.85
N LEU A 150 9.97 6.75 -7.04
CA LEU A 150 10.29 8.14 -7.38
C LEU A 150 9.62 9.13 -6.44
N ARG A 151 8.36 8.88 -6.07
CA ARG A 151 7.64 9.72 -5.10
C ARG A 151 8.37 9.76 -3.78
N ASP A 152 8.75 8.60 -3.24
CA ASP A 152 9.41 8.50 -1.93
C ASP A 152 10.80 9.16 -1.97
N GLU A 153 11.57 8.95 -3.04
CA GLU A 153 12.87 9.61 -3.27
C GLU A 153 12.74 11.15 -3.33
N ILE A 154 11.73 11.68 -4.05
CA ILE A 154 11.48 13.12 -4.14
C ILE A 154 11.04 13.68 -2.79
N VAL A 155 10.12 13.00 -2.09
CA VAL A 155 9.63 13.41 -0.76
C VAL A 155 10.81 13.52 0.21
N ASP A 156 11.70 12.53 0.23
CA ASP A 156 12.87 12.52 1.10
C ASP A 156 13.89 13.61 0.73
N LYS A 157 14.21 13.73 -0.57
CA LYS A 157 15.20 14.68 -1.10
C LYS A 157 14.81 16.13 -0.82
N TYR A 158 13.54 16.47 -0.97
CA TYR A 158 13.03 17.84 -0.82
C TYR A 158 12.29 18.09 0.50
N ARG A 159 12.17 17.07 1.36
CA ARG A 159 11.51 17.11 2.67
C ARG A 159 10.06 17.58 2.58
N PHE A 160 9.34 17.08 1.58
CA PHE A 160 7.90 17.32 1.51
C PHE A 160 7.21 16.66 2.70
N GLN A 161 6.11 17.26 3.15
CA GLN A 161 5.24 16.55 4.08
C GLN A 161 4.53 15.40 3.36
N ASP A 162 4.13 15.66 2.12
CA ASP A 162 3.30 14.76 1.33
C ASP A 162 3.38 15.13 -0.15
N LEU A 163 3.22 14.14 -1.02
CA LEU A 163 3.21 14.30 -2.47
C LEU A 163 2.12 13.38 -3.07
N ARG A 164 1.07 14.00 -3.62
CA ARG A 164 -0.11 13.30 -4.14
C ARG A 164 -0.44 13.69 -5.57
N PHE A 165 -1.26 12.87 -6.21
CA PHE A 165 -1.86 13.16 -7.51
C PHE A 165 -3.35 13.43 -7.33
N GLN A 166 -3.90 14.45 -8.01
CA GLN A 166 -5.33 14.78 -7.89
C GLN A 166 -6.23 13.63 -8.39
N ASP A 167 -5.93 13.09 -9.57
CA ASP A 167 -6.76 12.06 -10.18
C ASP A 167 -6.14 10.69 -9.88
N VAL A 168 -6.65 10.08 -8.81
CA VAL A 168 -6.31 8.72 -8.40
C VAL A 168 -7.17 7.72 -9.19
N VAL A 169 -7.23 7.85 -10.52
CA VAL A 169 -7.72 6.75 -11.37
C VAL A 169 -6.61 5.71 -11.41
N ARG A 170 -6.50 4.91 -10.35
CA ARG A 170 -5.40 3.93 -10.13
C ARG A 170 -5.31 2.86 -11.22
N THR A 171 -6.21 2.86 -12.20
CA THR A 171 -6.60 1.66 -12.94
C THR A 171 -6.11 1.59 -14.39
N SER A 172 -5.10 2.37 -14.79
CA SER A 172 -4.55 2.21 -16.14
C SER A 172 -3.06 2.47 -16.26
N CYS A 173 -2.42 1.73 -17.17
CA CYS A 173 -1.08 2.02 -17.68
C CYS A 173 -0.91 3.49 -18.08
N SER A 174 -1.93 4.10 -18.71
CA SER A 174 -1.87 5.50 -19.13
C SER A 174 -1.72 6.46 -17.94
N ASN A 175 -2.33 6.13 -16.79
CA ASN A 175 -2.18 6.94 -15.58
C ASN A 175 -0.82 6.71 -14.93
N ALA A 176 -0.37 5.45 -14.84
CA ALA A 176 0.95 5.12 -14.29
C ALA A 176 2.09 5.77 -15.10
N VAL A 177 2.03 5.75 -16.44
CA VAL A 177 2.96 6.48 -17.33
C VAL A 177 2.96 7.97 -17.00
N TRP A 178 1.77 8.57 -16.85
CA TRP A 178 1.66 9.98 -16.51
C TRP A 178 2.23 10.29 -15.12
N GLN A 179 1.99 9.45 -14.11
CA GLN A 179 2.53 9.64 -12.76
C GLN A 179 4.06 9.61 -12.76
N VAL A 180 4.66 8.63 -13.43
CA VAL A 180 6.13 8.56 -13.59
C VAL A 180 6.65 9.84 -14.27
N GLY A 181 6.09 10.21 -15.43
CA GLY A 181 6.51 11.42 -16.15
C GLY A 181 6.26 12.70 -15.35
N ALA A 182 5.23 12.73 -14.51
CA ALA A 182 4.93 13.85 -13.63
C ALA A 182 5.97 14.03 -12.52
N LEU A 183 6.39 12.93 -11.90
CA LEU A 183 7.43 12.93 -10.87
C LEU A 183 8.79 13.32 -11.46
N GLU A 184 9.15 12.77 -12.63
CA GLU A 184 10.38 13.15 -13.33
C GLU A 184 10.37 14.64 -13.71
N THR A 185 9.25 15.14 -14.24
CA THR A 185 9.11 16.56 -14.59
C THR A 185 9.19 17.45 -13.35
N LEU A 186 8.59 17.03 -12.24
CA LEU A 186 8.68 17.73 -10.96
C LEU A 186 10.11 17.77 -10.44
N GLU A 187 10.82 16.64 -10.46
CA GLU A 187 12.20 16.56 -10.00
C GLU A 187 13.10 17.50 -10.80
N VAL A 188 13.04 17.43 -12.14
CA VAL A 188 13.81 18.32 -13.02
C VAL A 188 13.47 19.80 -12.76
N ALA A 189 12.19 20.10 -12.53
CA ALA A 189 11.76 21.46 -12.24
C ALA A 189 12.32 21.96 -10.89
N LEU A 190 12.32 21.11 -9.85
CA LEU A 190 12.88 21.42 -8.52
C LEU A 190 14.42 21.54 -8.56
N GLU A 191 15.11 20.67 -9.29
CA GLU A 191 16.57 20.74 -9.46
C GLU A 191 17.02 22.03 -10.15
N SER A 192 16.15 22.57 -11.02
CA SER A 192 16.39 23.83 -11.72
C SER A 192 16.23 25.09 -10.84
N LEU A 193 15.83 24.93 -9.58
CA LEU A 193 15.80 25.99 -8.58
C LEU A 193 17.19 26.11 -7.92
N GLU A 194 17.58 27.35 -7.61
CA GLU A 194 18.84 27.67 -6.92
C GLU A 194 18.86 27.08 -5.50
N GLY A 195 20.05 26.78 -4.95
CA GLY A 195 20.26 25.97 -3.75
C GLY A 195 19.25 26.16 -2.61
N GLU A 196 19.17 27.34 -2.01
CA GLU A 196 18.23 27.62 -0.91
C GLU A 196 16.75 27.57 -1.35
N SER A 197 16.47 27.80 -2.63
CA SER A 197 15.12 27.74 -3.19
C SER A 197 14.59 26.30 -3.28
N ARG A 198 15.47 25.29 -3.29
CA ARG A 198 15.07 23.87 -3.34
C ARG A 198 14.36 23.42 -2.07
N LEU A 199 14.77 23.96 -0.92
CA LEU A 199 14.17 23.66 0.38
C LEU A 199 13.00 24.60 0.73
N THR A 200 12.65 25.55 -0.14
CA THR A 200 11.51 26.46 0.09
C THR A 200 10.18 25.70 0.19
N PHE A 201 10.12 24.52 -0.42
CA PHE A 201 8.95 23.64 -0.41
C PHE A 201 8.97 22.59 0.72
N ALA A 202 9.97 22.62 1.60
CA ALA A 202 10.02 21.71 2.74
C ALA A 202 8.78 21.89 3.65
N ASN A 203 8.28 20.77 4.19
CA ASN A 203 7.06 20.68 4.99
C ASN A 203 5.76 21.10 4.27
N GLN A 204 5.78 21.24 2.95
CA GLN A 204 4.56 21.44 2.16
C GLN A 204 3.94 20.12 1.74
N ARG A 205 2.62 20.13 1.59
CA ARG A 205 1.88 19.08 0.89
C ARG A 205 1.75 19.50 -0.56
N ILE A 206 2.26 18.69 -1.48
CA ILE A 206 2.27 18.98 -2.92
C ILE A 206 1.23 18.10 -3.60
N VAL A 207 0.38 18.71 -4.42
CA VAL A 207 -0.62 18.00 -5.22
C VAL A 207 -0.34 18.25 -6.71
N LEU A 208 -0.15 17.16 -7.46
CA LEU A 208 0.13 17.20 -8.89
C LEU A 208 -1.15 16.98 -9.70
N HIS A 209 -1.35 17.86 -10.68
CA HIS A 209 -2.52 17.90 -11.55
C HIS A 209 -2.12 17.65 -13.00
N ARG A 210 -2.95 16.86 -13.72
CA ARG A 210 -2.79 16.66 -15.16
C ARG A 210 -3.21 17.90 -15.95
N GLU A 211 -4.34 18.48 -15.58
CA GLU A 211 -4.91 19.65 -16.27
C GLU A 211 -5.28 20.75 -15.29
N ARG A 212 -5.35 21.98 -15.81
CA ARG A 212 -5.74 23.15 -15.03
C ARG A 212 -7.27 23.21 -14.93
N LYS A 213 -7.83 22.82 -13.79
CA LYS A 213 -9.27 23.06 -13.50
C LYS A 213 -9.55 24.57 -13.41
N ARG A 214 -10.78 24.99 -13.72
CA ARG A 214 -11.21 26.40 -13.51
C ARG A 214 -11.07 26.76 -12.03
N GLY A 215 -10.54 27.94 -11.72
CA GLY A 215 -10.28 28.37 -10.33
C GLY A 215 -8.98 27.85 -9.70
N PHE A 216 -8.06 27.29 -10.50
CA PHE A 216 -6.76 26.81 -10.02
C PHE A 216 -5.93 27.92 -9.37
N SER A 217 -5.73 27.81 -8.05
CA SER A 217 -4.75 28.57 -7.29
C SER A 217 -3.56 27.66 -7.00
N ALA A 218 -2.34 28.16 -7.13
CA ALA A 218 -1.13 27.38 -6.83
C ALA A 218 -1.03 27.00 -5.35
N VAL A 219 -1.76 27.72 -4.49
CA VAL A 219 -1.90 27.42 -3.07
C VAL A 219 -3.39 27.40 -2.73
N GLN A 220 -3.88 26.27 -2.21
CA GLN A 220 -5.25 26.12 -1.71
C GLN A 220 -5.18 25.53 -0.31
N GLY A 221 -5.71 26.25 0.68
CA GLY A 221 -5.54 25.88 2.08
C GLY A 221 -4.05 25.78 2.47
N ARG A 222 -3.60 24.56 2.78
CA ARG A 222 -2.22 24.24 3.19
C ARG A 222 -1.45 23.44 2.12
N GLU A 223 -2.03 23.32 0.94
CA GLU A 223 -1.52 22.49 -0.14
C GLU A 223 -1.04 23.36 -1.29
N VAL A 224 0.04 22.91 -1.92
CA VAL A 224 0.60 23.53 -3.12
C VAL A 224 0.17 22.68 -4.31
N HIS A 225 -0.69 23.27 -5.14
CA HIS A 225 -1.22 22.63 -6.33
C HIS A 225 -0.37 23.01 -7.53
N LEU A 226 0.12 22.01 -8.25
CA LEU A 226 0.98 22.19 -9.42
C LEU A 226 0.42 21.44 -10.63
N VAL A 227 0.32 22.13 -11.77
CA VAL A 227 -0.03 21.47 -13.04
C VAL A 227 1.23 20.97 -13.71
N VAL A 228 1.28 19.67 -13.97
CA VAL A 228 2.39 18.99 -14.63
C VAL A 228 2.35 19.27 -16.12
N ASN A 229 3.06 20.32 -16.53
CA ASN A 229 3.25 20.68 -17.93
C ASN A 229 4.55 21.49 -18.09
N ARG A 230 4.80 22.00 -19.31
CA ARG A 230 5.98 22.81 -19.65
C ARG A 230 6.16 24.06 -18.77
N THR A 231 5.10 24.50 -18.08
CA THR A 231 5.14 25.69 -17.21
C THR A 231 5.46 25.36 -15.76
N LEU A 232 5.62 24.09 -15.36
CA LEU A 232 5.83 23.68 -13.96
C LEU A 232 6.98 24.45 -13.29
N LYS A 233 8.11 24.59 -14.00
CA LYS A 233 9.25 25.41 -13.55
C LYS A 233 8.87 26.86 -13.30
N SER A 234 8.07 27.47 -14.17
CA SER A 234 7.56 28.82 -13.97
C SER A 234 6.55 28.89 -12.84
N GLN A 235 5.73 27.86 -12.61
CA GLN A 235 4.79 27.80 -11.50
C GLN A 235 5.58 27.83 -10.19
N LEU A 236 6.56 26.94 -10.00
CA LEU A 236 7.42 26.89 -8.81
C LEU A 236 8.09 28.24 -8.51
N ARG A 237 8.58 28.94 -9.53
CA ARG A 237 9.22 30.26 -9.36
C ARG A 237 8.25 31.40 -9.03
N LYS A 238 6.98 31.26 -9.42
CA LYS A 238 5.94 32.28 -9.20
C LYS A 238 5.25 32.14 -7.85
N ILE A 239 5.41 31.00 -7.17
CA ILE A 239 4.82 30.84 -5.84
C ILE A 239 5.55 31.78 -4.88
N ASP A 240 4.76 32.54 -4.14
CA ASP A 240 5.22 33.50 -3.15
C ASP A 240 6.02 32.78 -2.04
N ARG A 241 7.29 33.16 -1.90
CA ARG A 241 8.21 32.58 -0.91
C ARG A 241 7.80 32.93 0.52
N GLU A 242 7.23 34.12 0.75
CA GLU A 242 6.77 34.54 2.06
C GLU A 242 5.53 33.75 2.48
N LEU A 243 4.61 33.52 1.53
CA LEU A 243 3.46 32.64 1.72
C LEU A 243 3.92 31.21 2.04
N LEU A 244 4.84 30.63 1.26
CA LEU A 244 5.38 29.29 1.52
C LEU A 244 6.09 29.20 2.88
N GLY A 245 6.88 30.23 3.24
CA GLY A 245 7.52 30.30 4.55
C GLY A 245 6.48 30.33 5.69
N THR A 246 5.39 31.07 5.51
CA THR A 246 4.29 31.14 6.47
C THR A 246 3.55 29.80 6.57
N LEU A 247 3.24 29.16 5.46
CA LEU A 247 2.62 27.83 5.42
C LEU A 247 3.52 26.76 6.04
N SER A 248 4.83 26.81 5.78
CA SER A 248 5.80 25.87 6.36
C SER A 248 5.82 25.98 7.88
N LYS A 249 5.83 27.22 8.40
CA LYS A 249 5.71 27.48 9.84
C LYS A 249 4.37 27.00 10.39
N LEU A 250 3.28 27.27 9.68
CA LEU A 250 1.93 26.86 10.08
C LEU A 250 1.81 25.33 10.15
N ASN A 251 2.23 24.61 9.10
CA ASN A 251 2.24 23.15 9.05
C ASN A 251 3.14 22.55 10.14
N SER A 252 4.31 23.13 10.37
CA SER A 252 5.21 22.72 11.45
C SER A 252 4.59 22.94 12.83
N TYR A 253 3.92 24.07 13.04
CA TYR A 253 3.19 24.38 14.27
C TYR A 253 2.09 23.35 14.54
N TRP A 254 1.22 23.10 13.57
CA TRP A 254 0.12 22.14 13.74
C TRP A 254 0.62 20.72 13.96
N ARG A 255 1.68 20.30 13.25
CA ARG A 255 2.32 18.99 13.48
C ARG A 255 2.89 18.88 14.89
N ALA A 256 3.57 19.92 15.37
CA ALA A 256 4.08 19.96 16.74
C ALA A 256 2.94 19.90 17.76
N ARG A 257 1.80 20.55 17.48
CA ARG A 257 0.61 20.48 18.34
C ARG A 257 -0.03 19.09 18.34
N VAL A 258 -0.20 18.45 17.19
CA VAL A 258 -0.69 17.06 17.12
C VAL A 258 0.26 16.11 17.84
N GLY A 259 1.57 16.22 17.58
CA GLY A 259 2.59 15.40 18.24
C GLY A 259 2.68 15.60 19.76
N ALA A 260 2.22 16.74 20.28
CA ALA A 260 2.14 17.00 21.71
C ALA A 260 0.79 16.56 22.33
N LEU A 261 -0.32 16.75 21.62
CA LEU A 261 -1.66 16.56 22.20
C LEU A 261 -2.20 15.14 22.00
N ILE A 262 -1.87 14.47 20.91
CA ILE A 262 -2.37 13.11 20.65
C ILE A 262 -1.81 12.10 21.65
N PRO A 263 -0.50 12.06 21.96
CA PRO A 263 0.02 11.16 23.00
C PRO A 263 -0.63 11.41 24.36
N GLU A 264 -0.78 12.67 24.76
CA GLU A 264 -1.47 13.03 26.01
C GLU A 264 -2.95 12.60 26.02
N ALA A 265 -3.63 12.68 24.87
CA ALA A 265 -4.99 12.18 24.75
C ALA A 265 -5.04 10.64 24.78
N CYS A 266 -4.05 9.95 24.23
CA CYS A 266 -3.92 8.48 24.38
C CYS A 266 -3.81 8.10 25.86
N ASP A 267 -3.03 8.85 26.63
CA ASP A 267 -2.84 8.60 28.08
C ASP A 267 -4.14 8.85 28.87
N VAL A 268 -4.88 9.92 28.57
CA VAL A 268 -6.18 10.20 29.22
C VAL A 268 -7.22 9.13 28.89
N LEU A 269 -7.30 8.70 27.64
CA LEU A 269 -8.23 7.66 27.22
C LEU A 269 -7.76 6.26 27.60
N ARG A 270 -6.47 6.11 27.93
CA ARG A 270 -5.79 4.85 28.23
C ARG A 270 -5.92 3.85 27.08
N VAL A 271 -5.78 4.30 25.85
CA VAL A 271 -5.88 3.46 24.64
C VAL A 271 -4.53 3.27 23.98
N LYS A 272 -4.37 2.19 23.21
CA LYS A 272 -3.10 1.87 22.52
C LYS A 272 -2.58 3.00 21.63
N SER A 273 -3.47 3.58 20.82
CA SER A 273 -3.14 4.70 19.95
C SER A 273 -4.40 5.42 19.48
N ILE A 274 -4.23 6.65 18.99
CA ILE A 274 -5.29 7.42 18.33
C ILE A 274 -4.83 7.75 16.91
N VAL A 275 -5.67 7.39 15.95
CA VAL A 275 -5.54 7.73 14.54
C VAL A 275 -6.79 8.50 14.12
N GLY A 276 -6.74 9.22 13.00
CA GLY A 276 -7.94 9.91 12.52
C GLY A 276 -7.83 10.34 11.08
N ASP A 277 -8.97 10.62 10.46
CA ASP A 277 -9.08 11.10 9.08
C ASP A 277 -8.25 12.37 8.86
N PHE A 278 -8.08 13.19 9.92
CA PHE A 278 -7.24 14.38 9.94
C PHE A 278 -5.73 14.11 9.70
N VAL A 279 -5.26 12.87 9.89
CA VAL A 279 -3.85 12.50 9.62
C VAL A 279 -3.64 12.17 8.14
N TYR A 280 -4.68 11.67 7.46
CA TYR A 280 -4.60 11.16 6.09
C TYR A 280 -5.38 11.97 5.04
N ALA A 281 -6.13 12.98 5.45
CA ALA A 281 -6.91 13.86 4.57
C ALA A 281 -6.05 14.47 3.46
N GLY A 282 -6.23 13.89 2.28
CA GLY A 282 -5.78 14.36 0.97
C GLY A 282 -6.37 13.46 -0.12
N ASP A 283 -7.52 12.85 0.17
CA ASP A 283 -8.40 12.30 -0.86
C ASP A 283 -9.41 13.41 -1.14
N GLY A 284 -9.37 13.91 -2.38
CA GLY A 284 -10.04 15.13 -2.83
C GLY A 284 -11.57 15.04 -2.94
N ASP A 285 -12.24 14.31 -2.05
CA ASP A 285 -13.70 14.32 -1.92
C ASP A 285 -14.10 14.38 -0.45
N GLY A 286 -14.60 15.55 -0.03
CA GLY A 286 -15.58 15.68 1.05
C GLY A 286 -15.12 15.55 2.50
N THR A 287 -13.90 15.12 2.82
CA THR A 287 -13.45 15.12 4.23
C THR A 287 -13.12 16.55 4.68
N THR A 288 -14.01 17.15 5.47
CA THR A 288 -13.88 18.48 6.08
C THR A 288 -12.89 18.53 7.24
N SER A 289 -12.35 17.40 7.68
CA SER A 289 -11.55 17.29 8.90
C SER A 289 -10.06 17.55 8.65
N GLY A 290 -9.58 18.71 9.10
CA GLY A 290 -8.19 19.15 9.02
C GLY A 290 -7.36 18.82 10.27
N VAL A 291 -6.08 19.14 10.24
CA VAL A 291 -5.17 18.98 11.40
C VAL A 291 -5.63 19.84 12.60
N GLU A 292 -6.37 20.92 12.34
CA GLU A 292 -7.06 21.72 13.35
C GLU A 292 -8.07 20.90 14.14
N ASP A 293 -8.86 20.07 13.47
CA ASP A 293 -9.90 19.25 14.10
C ASP A 293 -9.29 18.18 14.99
N ALA A 294 -8.14 17.62 14.60
CA ALA A 294 -7.33 16.76 15.46
C ALA A 294 -6.98 17.45 16.79
N VAL A 295 -6.49 18.70 16.71
CA VAL A 295 -6.09 19.50 17.86
C VAL A 295 -7.29 19.90 18.70
N LEU A 296 -8.40 20.27 18.08
CA LEU A 296 -9.64 20.61 18.78
C LEU A 296 -10.23 19.41 19.49
N TRP A 297 -10.28 18.25 18.84
CA TRP A 297 -10.75 17.00 19.41
C TRP A 297 -9.87 16.57 20.59
N ALA A 298 -8.54 16.51 20.40
CA ALA A 298 -7.62 16.19 21.49
C ALA A 298 -7.75 17.18 22.66
N GLY A 299 -7.90 18.48 22.36
CA GLY A 299 -8.16 19.51 23.37
C GLY A 299 -9.50 19.36 24.09
N LYS A 300 -10.54 18.80 23.47
CA LYS A 300 -11.81 18.45 24.15
C LYS A 300 -11.59 17.31 25.14
N ILE A 301 -10.86 16.26 24.74
CA ILE A 301 -10.53 15.12 25.61
C ILE A 301 -9.70 15.57 26.81
N LEU A 302 -8.62 16.32 26.57
CA LEU A 302 -7.72 16.79 27.63
C LEU A 302 -8.41 17.74 28.62
N ARG A 303 -9.38 18.54 28.18
CA ARG A 303 -10.19 19.38 29.08
C ARG A 303 -11.13 18.57 29.96
N ALA A 304 -11.55 17.40 29.50
CA ALA A 304 -12.38 16.47 30.25
C ALA A 304 -11.55 15.44 31.04
N ARG A 305 -10.23 15.64 31.20
CA ARG A 305 -9.31 14.70 31.86
C ARG A 305 -9.83 14.24 33.22
N GLU A 306 -10.32 15.15 34.07
CA GLU A 306 -10.84 14.80 35.39
C GLU A 306 -12.01 13.78 35.32
N ALA A 307 -12.89 13.89 34.32
CA ALA A 307 -13.99 12.96 34.15
C ALA A 307 -13.48 11.56 33.72
N PHE A 308 -12.50 11.51 32.83
CA PHE A 308 -11.85 10.24 32.45
C PHE A 308 -11.08 9.63 33.63
N ASP A 309 -10.33 10.43 34.38
CA ASP A 309 -9.56 9.96 35.54
C ASP A 309 -10.47 9.44 36.67
N LEU A 310 -11.65 10.06 36.87
CA LEU A 310 -12.65 9.58 37.82
C LEU A 310 -13.28 8.25 37.38
N SER A 311 -13.62 8.13 36.11
CA SER A 311 -14.32 6.95 35.58
C SER A 311 -13.40 5.77 35.30
N LEU A 312 -12.16 6.02 34.85
CA LEU A 312 -11.18 5.00 34.45
C LEU A 312 -10.05 4.83 35.47
N GLY A 313 -10.08 5.59 36.58
CA GLY A 313 -9.02 5.63 37.59
C GLY A 313 -8.73 4.30 38.29
N PRO A 314 -7.62 4.20 39.04
CA PRO A 314 -7.25 2.99 39.79
C PRO A 314 -8.28 2.59 40.86
N SER A 315 -9.11 3.54 41.31
CA SER A 315 -10.18 3.31 42.29
C SER A 315 -11.45 2.73 41.66
N SER A 316 -11.55 2.82 40.33
CA SER A 316 -12.70 2.45 39.49
C SER A 316 -12.45 1.12 38.76
N SER A 317 -11.29 0.50 39.00
CA SER A 317 -10.69 -0.59 38.22
C SER A 317 -11.32 -1.96 38.47
N GLN A 318 -12.64 -2.07 38.31
CA GLN A 318 -13.26 -3.34 37.94
C GLN A 318 -13.14 -3.60 36.42
N CYS A 319 -12.81 -2.57 35.62
CA CYS A 319 -12.89 -2.63 34.16
C CYS A 319 -11.59 -3.08 33.45
N LEU A 320 -10.42 -3.00 34.07
CA LEU A 320 -9.15 -3.34 33.42
C LEU A 320 -8.24 -4.12 34.37
N GLU A 321 -8.02 -5.41 34.08
CA GLU A 321 -6.99 -6.22 34.75
C GLU A 321 -5.62 -5.92 34.09
N GLY A 322 -4.57 -5.65 34.88
CA GLY A 322 -3.22 -5.38 34.36
C GLY A 322 -2.83 -3.90 34.23
N GLU A 323 -2.08 -3.51 33.18
CA GLU A 323 -1.46 -2.18 32.97
C GLU A 323 -2.43 -0.98 32.92
N GLY A 324 -3.74 -1.22 33.09
CA GLY A 324 -4.74 -0.15 33.20
C GLY A 324 -5.03 0.57 31.89
N SER A 325 -4.73 -0.04 30.74
CA SER A 325 -5.00 0.49 29.39
C SER A 325 -5.73 -0.50 28.49
N PHE A 326 -6.58 0.03 27.61
CA PHE A 326 -7.24 -0.69 26.53
C PHE A 326 -6.27 -1.04 25.39
N HIS A 327 -6.45 -2.23 24.80
CA HIS A 327 -5.58 -2.74 23.73
C HIS A 327 -5.97 -2.27 22.32
N PHE A 328 -7.17 -1.70 22.16
CA PHE A 328 -7.66 -1.19 20.88
C PHE A 328 -7.14 0.21 20.55
N THR A 329 -7.18 0.54 19.26
CA THR A 329 -6.85 1.86 18.73
C THR A 329 -8.13 2.66 18.51
N VAL A 330 -8.11 3.96 18.80
CA VAL A 330 -9.24 4.86 18.49
C VAL A 330 -9.03 5.47 17.10
N LEU A 331 -10.02 5.33 16.22
CA LEU A 331 -10.07 5.98 14.92
C LEU A 331 -11.07 7.13 14.95
N VAL A 332 -10.60 8.37 14.86
CA VAL A 332 -11.46 9.56 14.84
C VAL A 332 -11.88 9.89 13.41
N HIS A 333 -13.19 9.86 13.13
CA HIS A 333 -13.74 10.05 11.78
C HIS A 333 -14.82 11.14 11.70
N SER A 334 -15.08 11.63 10.48
CA SER A 334 -16.12 12.65 10.21
C SER A 334 -17.46 12.08 9.73
N ASP A 335 -17.58 10.78 9.54
CA ASP A 335 -18.81 10.15 9.06
C ASP A 335 -19.97 10.29 10.07
N THR A 336 -21.00 11.06 9.69
CA THR A 336 -22.19 11.30 10.51
C THR A 336 -23.31 10.28 10.31
N SER A 337 -23.18 9.36 9.36
CA SER A 337 -24.12 8.26 9.17
C SER A 337 -23.99 7.20 10.27
N LEU A 338 -22.80 7.11 10.87
CA LEU A 338 -22.47 6.21 11.96
C LEU A 338 -22.85 6.80 13.33
N GLY A 339 -22.97 5.91 14.31
CA GLY A 339 -23.09 6.26 15.72
C GLY A 339 -21.88 7.06 16.23
N TYR A 340 -21.97 7.57 17.47
CA TYR A 340 -20.83 8.27 18.06
C TYR A 340 -19.61 7.37 18.25
N ILE A 341 -19.84 6.09 18.52
CA ILE A 341 -18.82 5.07 18.77
C ILE A 341 -19.26 3.76 18.13
N GLU A 342 -18.40 3.17 17.32
CA GLU A 342 -18.59 1.86 16.69
C GLU A 342 -17.32 1.02 16.74
N LYS A 343 -17.44 -0.30 16.56
CA LYS A 343 -16.31 -1.24 16.58
C LYS A 343 -16.02 -1.73 15.17
N SER A 344 -14.76 -1.66 14.75
CA SER A 344 -14.32 -2.18 13.45
C SER A 344 -12.93 -2.81 13.56
N GLY A 345 -12.87 -4.13 13.41
CA GLY A 345 -11.63 -4.90 13.55
C GLY A 345 -10.97 -4.69 14.91
N THR A 346 -9.78 -4.08 14.91
CA THR A 346 -9.02 -3.75 16.14
C THR A 346 -9.13 -2.29 16.56
N MET A 347 -10.09 -1.57 15.99
CA MET A 347 -10.29 -0.14 16.17
C MET A 347 -11.68 0.18 16.74
N ALA A 348 -11.72 1.13 17.68
CA ALA A 348 -12.94 1.82 18.08
C ALA A 348 -13.07 3.09 17.22
N MET A 349 -14.05 3.11 16.34
CA MET A 349 -14.38 4.26 15.50
C MET A 349 -15.15 5.27 16.32
N VAL A 350 -14.60 6.48 16.48
CA VAL A 350 -15.18 7.56 17.29
C VAL A 350 -15.43 8.76 16.40
N ARG A 351 -16.66 9.27 16.40
CA ARG A 351 -16.99 10.47 15.62
C ARG A 351 -16.31 11.71 16.21
N TYR A 352 -15.82 12.61 15.36
CA TYR A 352 -15.07 13.82 15.78
C TYR A 352 -15.85 14.79 16.70
N ASP A 353 -17.17 14.72 16.72
CA ASP A 353 -18.06 15.53 17.56
C ASP A 353 -18.60 14.75 18.77
N CYS A 354 -18.12 13.52 19.01
CA CYS A 354 -18.48 12.71 20.18
C CYS A 354 -18.31 13.52 21.48
N PRO A 355 -19.38 13.71 22.28
CA PRO A 355 -19.28 14.37 23.57
C PRO A 355 -18.36 13.57 24.50
N PRO A 356 -17.44 14.21 25.26
CA PRO A 356 -16.54 13.50 26.17
C PRO A 356 -17.29 12.59 27.15
N GLY A 357 -18.47 12.99 27.64
CA GLY A 357 -19.29 12.15 28.52
C GLY A 357 -19.80 10.86 27.87
N ALA A 358 -20.11 10.88 26.57
CA ALA A 358 -20.50 9.68 25.85
C ALA A 358 -19.31 8.71 25.69
N LEU A 359 -18.12 9.25 25.41
CA LEU A 359 -16.89 8.47 25.35
C LEU A 359 -16.50 7.90 26.72
N VAL A 360 -16.63 8.67 27.79
CA VAL A 360 -16.46 8.20 29.17
C VAL A 360 -17.43 7.05 29.47
N ALA A 361 -18.71 7.22 29.15
CA ALA A 361 -19.73 6.19 29.40
C ALA A 361 -19.42 4.88 28.67
N TRP A 362 -18.99 4.96 27.41
CA TRP A 362 -18.61 3.78 26.64
C TRP A 362 -17.31 3.14 27.16
N LEU A 363 -16.26 3.91 27.41
CA LEU A 363 -15.01 3.37 27.97
C LEU A 363 -15.20 2.74 29.35
N SER A 364 -16.19 3.19 30.12
CA SER A 364 -16.54 2.63 31.43
C SER A 364 -17.50 1.43 31.35
N SER A 365 -17.93 1.06 30.14
CA SER A 365 -18.91 -0.02 29.94
C SER A 365 -18.24 -1.39 29.83
N GLU A 366 -18.99 -2.45 30.12
CA GLU A 366 -18.56 -3.84 29.87
C GLU A 366 -18.23 -4.09 28.39
N GLU A 367 -18.86 -3.34 27.47
CA GLU A 367 -18.63 -3.45 26.04
C GLU A 367 -17.20 -3.08 25.66
N ALA A 368 -16.66 -1.98 26.19
CA ALA A 368 -15.28 -1.56 25.93
C ALA A 368 -14.26 -2.54 26.51
N VAL A 369 -14.58 -3.13 27.68
CA VAL A 369 -13.74 -4.15 28.32
C VAL A 369 -13.71 -5.44 27.49
N SER A 370 -14.87 -5.93 27.05
CA SER A 370 -14.97 -7.11 26.17
C SER A 370 -14.19 -6.88 24.89
N PHE A 371 -14.40 -5.73 24.25
CA PHE A 371 -13.71 -5.40 23.00
C PHE A 371 -12.19 -5.32 23.17
N SER A 372 -11.71 -4.78 24.30
CA SER A 372 -10.28 -4.77 24.61
C SER A 372 -9.69 -6.16 24.75
N ARG A 373 -10.40 -7.08 25.42
CA ARG A 373 -9.99 -8.49 25.54
C ARG A 373 -9.97 -9.19 24.17
N GLU A 374 -10.97 -8.94 23.33
CA GLU A 374 -11.00 -9.46 21.95
C GLU A 374 -9.79 -8.97 21.14
N VAL A 375 -9.46 -7.67 21.23
CA VAL A 375 -8.29 -7.11 20.55
C VAL A 375 -6.98 -7.63 21.15
N GLU A 376 -6.91 -7.88 22.45
CA GLU A 376 -5.76 -8.52 23.09
C GLU A 376 -5.53 -9.94 22.57
N VAL A 377 -6.59 -10.75 22.46
CA VAL A 377 -6.52 -12.11 21.90
C VAL A 377 -6.02 -12.07 20.46
N VAL A 378 -6.52 -11.14 19.64
CA VAL A 378 -6.03 -10.96 18.27
C VAL A 378 -4.57 -10.50 18.24
N ALA A 379 -4.17 -9.61 19.16
CA ALA A 379 -2.80 -9.12 19.26
C ALA A 379 -1.83 -10.23 19.72
N GLU A 380 -2.23 -11.04 20.68
CA GLU A 380 -1.44 -12.18 21.16
C GLU A 380 -1.32 -13.26 20.08
N GLY A 381 -2.42 -13.59 19.41
CA GLY A 381 -2.39 -14.49 18.25
C GLY A 381 -1.41 -14.02 17.18
N ARG A 382 -1.39 -12.71 16.87
CA ARG A 382 -0.40 -12.12 15.95
C ARG A 382 1.03 -12.16 16.49
N ARG A 383 1.25 -11.96 17.80
CA ARG A 383 2.59 -12.07 18.42
C ARG A 383 3.13 -13.49 18.36
N GLU A 384 2.29 -14.47 18.67
CA GLU A 384 2.61 -15.89 18.53
C GLU A 384 2.91 -16.24 17.06
N GLU A 385 2.08 -15.76 16.13
CA GLU A 385 2.27 -15.94 14.69
C GLU A 385 3.63 -15.44 14.22
N ILE A 386 3.98 -14.20 14.53
CA ILE A 386 5.28 -13.62 14.18
C ILE A 386 6.43 -14.44 14.78
N LYS A 387 6.27 -14.92 16.02
CA LYS A 387 7.30 -15.70 16.72
C LYS A 387 7.53 -17.06 16.06
N GLU A 388 6.47 -17.78 15.70
CA GLU A 388 6.56 -19.08 15.04
C GLU A 388 7.10 -18.95 13.61
N LEU A 389 6.60 -17.98 12.82
CA LEU A 389 7.13 -17.70 11.47
C LEU A 389 8.62 -17.34 11.52
N ALA A 390 9.06 -16.59 12.53
CA ALA A 390 10.48 -16.27 12.73
C ALA A 390 11.33 -17.50 13.11
N LYS A 391 10.77 -18.52 13.78
CA LYS A 391 11.47 -19.79 14.00
C LYS A 391 11.67 -20.53 12.68
N VAL A 392 10.62 -20.63 11.86
CA VAL A 392 10.67 -21.26 10.53
C VAL A 392 11.70 -20.54 9.65
N GLN A 393 11.65 -19.21 9.61
CA GLN A 393 12.62 -18.38 8.89
C GLN A 393 14.06 -18.74 9.27
N ARG A 394 14.35 -18.85 10.57
CA ARG A 394 15.69 -19.19 11.06
C ARG A 394 16.09 -20.61 10.71
N ALA A 395 15.19 -21.59 10.87
CA ALA A 395 15.45 -22.99 10.58
C ALA A 395 15.75 -23.23 9.08
N LEU A 396 14.96 -22.61 8.20
CA LEU A 396 15.13 -22.69 6.75
C LEU A 396 16.15 -21.68 6.21
N LYS A 397 16.76 -20.83 7.05
CA LYS A 397 17.64 -19.72 6.60
C LYS A 397 17.02 -18.86 5.48
N ALA A 398 15.69 -18.78 5.45
CA ALA A 398 14.94 -17.99 4.48
C ALA A 398 15.11 -16.49 4.76
N ARG A 399 14.93 -15.65 3.75
CA ARG A 399 14.97 -14.19 3.94
C ARG A 399 13.82 -13.72 4.81
N GLN A 400 12.62 -14.23 4.56
CA GLN A 400 11.43 -13.95 5.35
C GLN A 400 10.40 -15.06 5.17
N VAL A 401 9.58 -15.29 6.19
CA VAL A 401 8.43 -16.18 6.12
C VAL A 401 7.20 -15.38 6.56
N ILE A 402 6.12 -15.43 5.78
CA ILE A 402 4.87 -14.72 6.06
C ILE A 402 3.69 -15.68 5.97
N ARG A 403 2.58 -15.33 6.62
CA ARG A 403 1.28 -15.95 6.36
C ARG A 403 0.46 -15.07 5.44
N VAL A 404 -0.19 -15.70 4.49
CA VAL A 404 -1.15 -15.09 3.57
C VAL A 404 -2.51 -15.77 3.70
N SER A 405 -2.52 -17.06 4.05
CA SER A 405 -3.76 -17.85 4.19
C SER A 405 -4.78 -17.17 5.11
N THR A 406 -6.02 -17.06 4.64
CA THR A 406 -7.15 -16.55 5.42
C THR A 406 -7.76 -17.61 6.33
N ASP A 407 -7.43 -18.88 6.09
CA ASP A 407 -7.97 -20.02 6.82
C ASP A 407 -7.28 -20.17 8.20
N GLY A 408 -8.10 -20.36 9.25
CA GLY A 408 -7.82 -20.07 10.66
C GLY A 408 -6.41 -20.35 11.21
N ASP A 409 -6.27 -21.37 12.07
CA ASP A 409 -4.98 -21.72 12.73
C ASP A 409 -4.16 -22.76 11.93
N CYS A 410 -4.55 -23.07 10.69
CA CYS A 410 -3.91 -24.12 9.88
C CYS A 410 -2.43 -23.81 9.56
N TRP A 411 -2.05 -22.53 9.57
CA TRP A 411 -0.67 -22.08 9.40
C TRP A 411 0.26 -22.61 10.51
N ARG A 412 -0.24 -22.90 11.72
CA ARG A 412 0.57 -23.45 12.82
C ARG A 412 1.10 -24.84 12.46
N ALA A 413 0.25 -25.70 11.90
CA ALA A 413 0.63 -27.05 11.45
C ALA A 413 1.61 -27.00 10.27
N ALA A 414 1.48 -26.01 9.39
CA ALA A 414 2.46 -25.76 8.33
C ALA A 414 3.83 -25.38 8.91
N CYS A 415 3.87 -24.42 9.85
CA CYS A 415 5.08 -24.03 10.55
C CYS A 415 5.76 -25.22 11.25
N GLU A 416 4.99 -26.04 11.95
CA GLU A 416 5.52 -27.24 12.63
C GLU A 416 6.13 -28.23 11.64
N ARG A 417 5.43 -28.55 10.54
CA ARG A 417 5.95 -29.42 9.48
C ARG A 417 7.24 -28.88 8.86
N LEU A 418 7.31 -27.56 8.59
CA LEU A 418 8.51 -26.92 8.07
C LEU A 418 9.68 -27.01 9.05
N LEU A 419 9.43 -26.83 10.35
CA LEU A 419 10.46 -26.93 11.39
C LEU A 419 10.98 -28.36 11.52
N GLN A 420 10.08 -29.34 11.63
CA GLN A 420 10.42 -30.76 11.77
C GLN A 420 11.25 -31.28 10.60
N ASN A 421 10.98 -30.79 9.39
CA ASN A 421 11.64 -31.25 8.17
C ASN A 421 12.68 -30.26 7.61
N SER A 422 13.06 -29.27 8.39
CA SER A 422 13.93 -28.17 7.93
C SER A 422 15.27 -28.65 7.39
N GLU A 423 15.91 -29.64 8.03
CA GLU A 423 17.18 -30.21 7.55
C GLU A 423 17.05 -30.92 6.20
N TYR A 424 15.95 -31.66 6.00
CA TYR A 424 15.67 -32.34 4.73
C TYR A 424 15.40 -31.33 3.61
N ILE A 425 14.57 -30.31 3.87
CA ILE A 425 14.27 -29.26 2.90
C ILE A 425 15.57 -28.54 2.50
N MET A 426 16.39 -28.15 3.48
CA MET A 426 17.65 -27.44 3.25
C MET A 426 18.72 -28.28 2.54
N SER A 427 18.64 -29.61 2.63
CA SER A 427 19.54 -30.52 1.90
C SER A 427 19.17 -30.66 0.42
N ASN A 428 17.91 -30.36 0.07
CA ASN A 428 17.38 -30.52 -1.29
C ASN A 428 17.14 -29.18 -2.02
N VAL A 429 17.03 -28.08 -1.27
CA VAL A 429 16.66 -26.75 -1.77
C VAL A 429 17.44 -25.67 -1.02
N ASP A 430 18.06 -24.72 -1.74
CA ASP A 430 18.65 -23.53 -1.12
C ASP A 430 17.58 -22.46 -0.89
N MET A 431 17.16 -22.32 0.37
CA MET A 431 16.16 -21.34 0.78
C MET A 431 16.77 -19.96 1.09
N LYS A 432 18.09 -19.79 0.98
CA LYS A 432 18.76 -18.53 1.31
C LYS A 432 18.32 -17.42 0.36
N GLY A 433 17.84 -16.32 0.93
CA GLY A 433 17.36 -15.17 0.15
C GLY A 433 15.90 -15.27 -0.29
N ILE A 434 15.25 -16.40 -0.06
CA ILE A 434 13.86 -16.66 -0.48
C ILE A 434 12.85 -16.05 0.49
N PHE A 435 11.79 -15.46 -0.04
CA PHE A 435 10.58 -15.09 0.70
C PHE A 435 9.58 -16.23 0.58
N LEU A 436 9.20 -16.84 1.70
CA LEU A 436 8.24 -17.94 1.72
C LEU A 436 6.90 -17.45 2.28
N ALA A 437 5.81 -17.72 1.58
CA ALA A 437 4.46 -17.44 2.02
C ALA A 437 3.72 -18.75 2.34
N ILE A 438 3.18 -18.87 3.55
CA ILE A 438 2.23 -19.94 3.89
C ILE A 438 0.84 -19.47 3.46
N ASP A 439 0.27 -20.20 2.53
CA ASP A 439 -0.88 -19.81 1.73
C ASP A 439 -1.80 -21.02 1.50
N ASP A 440 -2.72 -20.90 0.54
CA ASP A 440 -3.67 -21.97 0.19
C ASP A 440 -3.22 -22.79 -1.03
N GLN A 441 -2.16 -22.36 -1.74
CA GLN A 441 -1.66 -23.02 -2.95
C GLN A 441 -0.16 -22.78 -3.18
N TYR A 442 0.39 -23.52 -4.15
CA TYR A 442 1.74 -23.26 -4.66
C TYR A 442 1.72 -22.16 -5.71
N GLU A 443 2.51 -21.12 -5.52
CA GLU A 443 2.61 -20.00 -6.46
C GLU A 443 4.00 -19.35 -6.37
N VAL A 444 4.52 -18.84 -7.49
CA VAL A 444 5.70 -17.97 -7.48
C VAL A 444 5.25 -16.57 -7.85
N TRP A 445 5.49 -15.62 -6.95
CA TRP A 445 5.07 -14.24 -7.13
C TRP A 445 6.08 -13.50 -8.00
N ASP A 446 5.62 -12.45 -8.68
CA ASP A 446 6.49 -11.57 -9.48
C ASP A 446 7.59 -10.88 -8.66
N THR A 447 7.40 -10.79 -7.34
CA THR A 447 8.39 -10.28 -6.38
C THR A 447 9.51 -11.29 -6.07
N GLY A 448 9.41 -12.51 -6.57
CA GLY A 448 10.29 -13.63 -6.25
C GLY A 448 9.97 -14.33 -4.93
N ALA A 449 8.80 -14.05 -4.33
CA ALA A 449 8.29 -14.84 -3.21
C ALA A 449 7.66 -16.16 -3.70
N VAL A 450 7.63 -17.17 -2.84
CA VAL A 450 7.06 -18.48 -3.15
C VAL A 450 5.98 -18.80 -2.13
N SER A 451 4.74 -18.97 -2.58
CA SER A 451 3.63 -19.50 -1.77
C SER A 451 3.66 -21.01 -1.73
N ILE A 452 3.29 -21.57 -0.58
CA ILE A 452 3.07 -23.00 -0.36
C ILE A 452 1.74 -23.21 0.36
N PRO A 453 0.98 -24.26 0.04
CA PRO A 453 -0.28 -24.55 0.71
C PRO A 453 -0.02 -25.00 2.15
N HIS A 454 -0.84 -24.60 3.11
CA HIS A 454 -0.65 -24.93 4.52
C HIS A 454 -0.63 -26.45 4.80
N ASP A 455 -1.25 -27.28 3.95
CA ASP A 455 -1.39 -28.73 4.07
C ASP A 455 -0.40 -29.54 3.21
N PHE A 456 0.69 -28.93 2.74
CA PHE A 456 1.69 -29.56 1.88
C PHE A 456 2.21 -30.93 2.41
N THR A 457 2.55 -31.82 1.47
CA THR A 457 3.41 -32.99 1.73
C THR A 457 4.88 -32.65 1.45
N LEU A 458 5.80 -33.34 2.12
CA LEU A 458 7.23 -33.03 2.04
C LEU A 458 7.79 -33.24 0.64
N GLU A 459 7.35 -34.30 -0.04
CA GLU A 459 7.76 -34.64 -1.41
C GLU A 459 7.29 -33.57 -2.39
N SER A 460 6.01 -33.17 -2.29
CA SER A 460 5.43 -32.13 -3.14
C SER A 460 6.08 -30.77 -2.89
N LEU A 461 6.38 -30.44 -1.63
CA LEU A 461 7.05 -29.19 -1.28
C LEU A 461 8.43 -29.10 -1.93
N VAL A 462 9.26 -30.13 -1.79
CA VAL A 462 10.61 -30.12 -2.37
C VAL A 462 10.56 -30.07 -3.89
N GLU A 463 9.70 -30.86 -4.53
CA GLU A 463 9.56 -30.86 -5.99
C GLU A 463 9.15 -29.48 -6.52
N ASN A 464 8.17 -28.83 -5.87
CA ASN A 464 7.68 -27.53 -6.30
C ASN A 464 8.69 -26.40 -6.01
N LEU A 465 9.38 -26.43 -4.87
CA LEU A 465 10.45 -25.47 -4.57
C LEU A 465 11.64 -25.61 -5.54
N GLN A 466 12.01 -26.83 -5.94
CA GLN A 466 13.07 -27.05 -6.94
C GLN A 466 12.69 -26.54 -8.33
N LYS A 467 11.40 -26.59 -8.69
CA LYS A 467 10.89 -25.99 -9.94
C LYS A 467 10.84 -24.47 -9.87
N ALA A 468 10.45 -23.93 -8.71
CA ALA A 468 10.28 -22.49 -8.49
C ALA A 468 11.61 -21.74 -8.37
N LEU A 469 12.63 -22.39 -7.80
CA LEU A 469 13.90 -21.75 -7.48
C LEU A 469 14.97 -22.06 -8.53
N PRO A 470 15.80 -21.09 -8.92
CA PRO A 470 16.89 -21.32 -9.86
C PRO A 470 17.85 -22.37 -9.30
N ALA A 471 18.19 -23.37 -10.12
CA ALA A 471 19.12 -24.44 -9.73
C ALA A 471 20.38 -23.84 -9.12
N ALA A 472 20.78 -24.34 -7.93
CA ALA A 472 21.94 -23.86 -7.20
C ALA A 472 23.12 -23.71 -8.16
N SER A 473 23.48 -22.46 -8.46
CA SER A 473 24.62 -22.15 -9.31
C SER A 473 25.85 -22.79 -8.68
N LYS A 474 26.40 -23.85 -9.30
CA LYS A 474 27.78 -24.25 -9.04
C LYS A 474 28.62 -23.02 -9.38
N ALA A 475 29.03 -22.28 -8.36
CA ALA A 475 29.82 -21.07 -8.50
C ALA A 475 30.99 -21.35 -9.44
N LYS A 476 31.02 -20.64 -10.58
CA LYS A 476 32.25 -20.53 -11.37
C LYS A 476 33.33 -19.97 -10.43
N PRO A 477 34.54 -20.56 -10.38
CA PRO A 477 35.61 -20.01 -9.56
C PRO A 477 35.82 -18.54 -9.96
N ALA A 478 35.77 -17.67 -8.95
CA ALA A 478 35.99 -16.25 -9.14
C ALA A 478 37.34 -16.03 -9.84
N LEU A 479 37.33 -15.28 -10.93
CA LEU A 479 38.56 -14.75 -11.52
C LEU A 479 39.31 -13.95 -10.44
N PRO A 480 40.64 -14.08 -10.35
CA PRO A 480 41.41 -13.37 -9.35
C PRO A 480 41.21 -11.85 -9.49
N PRO A 481 41.18 -11.12 -8.37
CA PRO A 481 40.94 -9.68 -8.40
C PRO A 481 42.03 -8.97 -9.21
N PRO A 482 41.67 -7.90 -9.95
CA PRO A 482 42.66 -7.11 -10.67
C PRO A 482 43.65 -6.46 -9.68
N PRO A 483 44.91 -6.25 -10.09
CA PRO A 483 45.93 -5.67 -9.22
C PRO A 483 45.53 -4.26 -8.77
N PRO A 484 45.86 -3.87 -7.53
CA PRO A 484 45.49 -2.56 -7.00
C PRO A 484 46.20 -1.43 -7.78
N PRO A 485 45.54 -0.26 -7.95
CA PRO A 485 46.16 0.90 -8.56
C PRO A 485 47.30 1.45 -7.69
N PRO A 486 48.35 2.03 -8.30
CA PRO A 486 49.54 2.47 -7.59
C PRO A 486 49.26 3.72 -6.75
N ASN A 487 49.67 3.66 -5.47
CA ASN A 487 49.93 4.76 -4.54
C ASN A 487 48.85 5.86 -4.39
N THR A 488 48.04 5.72 -3.33
CA THR A 488 47.63 6.89 -2.54
C THR A 488 48.03 6.67 -1.09
N ALA A 489 48.88 7.58 -0.60
CA ALA A 489 49.48 7.53 0.72
C ALA A 489 48.42 7.52 1.82
N ARG A 490 48.62 6.66 2.83
CA ARG A 490 47.85 6.63 4.08
C ARG A 490 47.98 7.97 4.80
N VAL A 491 46.90 8.74 4.85
CA VAL A 491 46.75 9.85 5.81
C VAL A 491 46.48 9.24 7.18
N SER A 492 47.32 9.57 8.17
CA SER A 492 47.25 9.01 9.51
C SER A 492 46.05 9.58 10.29
N ARG A 493 45.49 8.76 11.20
CA ARG A 493 44.32 9.11 12.04
C ARG A 493 44.54 10.36 12.92
N GLU A 494 45.77 10.81 13.10
CA GLU A 494 46.11 12.00 13.90
C GLU A 494 45.83 13.32 13.19
N GLU A 495 45.90 13.39 11.85
CA GLU A 495 45.55 14.61 11.09
C GLU A 495 44.04 14.87 11.06
N VAL A 496 43.23 13.81 11.10
CA VAL A 496 41.76 13.90 11.16
C VAL A 496 41.30 14.41 12.54
N ALA A 497 42.03 14.07 13.61
CA ALA A 497 41.72 14.51 14.97
C ALA A 497 42.02 16.02 15.18
N LYS A 498 43.12 16.55 14.64
CA LYS A 498 43.46 17.98 14.74
C LYS A 498 42.48 18.88 13.98
N ARG A 499 41.92 18.44 12.85
CA ARG A 499 40.91 19.20 12.09
C ARG A 499 39.56 19.33 12.82
N LYS A 500 39.16 18.35 13.64
CA LYS A 500 37.91 18.41 14.42
C LYS A 500 37.99 19.34 15.64
N GLN A 501 39.18 19.61 16.17
CA GLN A 501 39.36 20.49 17.34
C GLN A 501 39.35 21.99 16.97
N GLY A 502 39.73 22.35 15.74
CA GLY A 502 39.72 23.73 15.24
C GLY A 502 38.32 24.30 14.93
N MET A 503 37.36 23.45 14.53
CA MET A 503 36.00 23.90 14.18
C MET A 503 35.09 24.20 15.39
N ARG A 504 35.43 23.73 16.61
CA ARG A 504 34.62 23.97 17.81
C ARG A 504 34.86 25.32 18.50
N ARG A 505 35.82 26.14 18.02
CA ARG A 505 36.15 27.46 18.62
C ARG A 505 35.62 28.68 17.86
N ALA A 506 34.87 28.51 16.77
CA ALA A 506 34.51 29.61 15.87
C ALA A 506 32.99 29.95 15.77
N ALA A 507 32.14 29.45 16.68
CA ALA A 507 30.70 29.73 16.61
C ALA A 507 30.13 30.23 17.95
N LEU A 508 30.38 31.51 18.26
CA LEU A 508 29.60 32.33 19.20
C LEU A 508 29.75 33.80 18.80
N PRO A 509 28.69 34.48 18.31
CA PRO A 509 28.59 35.93 18.42
C PRO A 509 27.63 36.33 19.54
N ARG A 510 28.06 37.41 20.20
CA ARG A 510 27.53 38.03 21.42
C ARG A 510 26.15 38.66 21.21
N ARG A 511 25.35 38.64 22.28
CA ARG A 511 24.21 39.54 22.53
C ARG A 511 24.61 41.00 22.33
N ALA A 512 23.78 41.77 21.63
CA ALA A 512 23.70 43.22 21.76
C ALA A 512 22.22 43.64 21.82
N ASN A 513 21.84 44.23 22.95
CA ASN A 513 20.60 44.97 23.15
C ASN A 513 20.66 46.30 22.37
N ARG A 514 19.59 46.70 21.67
CA ARG A 514 18.79 47.91 21.98
C ARG A 514 17.64 48.14 20.97
N PRO A 515 16.61 48.93 21.36
CA PRO A 515 15.24 48.90 20.81
C PRO A 515 14.96 50.06 19.84
N TYR A 516 13.92 49.94 19.01
CA TYR A 516 12.98 50.96 18.47
C TYR A 516 12.02 50.14 17.57
N GLY A 517 10.68 50.18 17.68
CA GLY A 517 9.82 51.35 17.69
C GLY A 517 9.28 51.59 16.28
N GLY A 518 8.24 50.85 15.86
CA GLY A 518 7.64 51.00 14.52
C GLY A 518 6.30 50.30 14.39
N LYS A 519 5.22 51.06 14.53
CA LYS A 519 3.82 50.64 14.33
C LYS A 519 3.58 50.28 12.87
N LEU A 520 2.96 49.13 12.59
CA LEU A 520 2.12 48.95 11.40
C LEU A 520 0.90 48.11 11.75
N ARG A 521 -0.25 48.77 11.64
CA ARG A 521 -1.60 48.22 11.80
C ARG A 521 -1.94 47.40 10.56
N ILE A 522 -2.40 46.16 10.74
CA ILE A 522 -3.33 45.53 9.81
C ILE A 522 -4.55 45.11 10.64
N ARG A 523 -5.63 45.86 10.44
CA ARG A 523 -6.97 45.57 10.97
C ARG A 523 -7.65 44.54 10.05
N SER A 524 -8.59 43.83 10.68
CA SER A 524 -9.79 43.18 10.12
C SER A 524 -9.63 41.92 9.27
N PHE A 525 -9.92 40.76 9.86
CA PHE A 525 -11.02 39.88 9.40
C PHE A 525 -11.47 38.93 10.54
N VAL A 526 -12.26 39.46 11.48
CA VAL A 526 -13.14 38.70 12.38
C VAL A 526 -14.47 39.46 12.43
N ARG A 527 -15.48 38.96 11.71
CA ARG A 527 -16.91 39.04 12.04
C ARG A 527 -17.74 38.42 10.92
N ALA A 528 -18.19 37.19 11.15
CA ALA A 528 -19.54 36.69 10.88
C ALA A 528 -19.57 35.18 11.16
N ILE A 529 -20.45 34.57 11.94
CA ILE A 529 -21.63 34.98 12.72
C ILE A 529 -21.75 33.88 13.81
N GLY A 530 -21.86 34.29 15.06
CA GLY A 530 -22.63 33.55 16.06
C GLY A 530 -24.06 34.07 16.02
N GLY A 531 -25.03 33.17 16.12
CA GLY A 531 -26.45 33.49 16.19
C GLY A 531 -27.27 32.20 16.30
N PHE A 532 -27.67 31.90 17.55
CA PHE A 532 -28.46 30.76 18.05
C PHE A 532 -27.69 29.50 18.40
#